data_AF-A0A965D892-F1
#
_entry.id   AF-A0A965D892-F1
#
_cell.length_a   1.000
_cell.length_b   1.000
_cell.length_c   1.000
_cell.angle_alpha   90.00
_cell.angle_beta   90.00
_cell.angle_gamma   90.00
#
_symmetry.space_group_name_H-M   'P 1'
#
loop_
_entity.id
_entity.type
_entity.pdbx_description
1 polymer ?
#
loop_
_entity_poly.entity_id
_entity_poly.type
_entity_poly.pdbx_seq_one_letter_code
_entity_poly.pdbx_strand_id
1 'polypeptide(L)'
;MNAFRFCPSCATPLELLALMEDGGPKERLRCVGCGWTHWNNPTPVLAAIVQVGNQILLARNAAWKGRRFALITGFMEAGETPQEGMRREIQEETNLHATELSLVGVYEFFRMNQVIIAY
;
A
#
# COMPACT_ATOMS: atom_id res chain seq x y z
N MET A 1 3.19 -8.56 11.53
CA MET A 1 3.35 -7.09 11.59
C MET A 1 3.54 -6.71 13.04
N ASN A 2 4.64 -6.03 13.38
CA ASN A 2 4.81 -5.53 14.74
C ASN A 2 3.86 -4.34 14.92
N ALA A 3 2.87 -4.51 15.80
CA ALA A 3 1.95 -3.43 16.16
C ALA A 3 2.72 -2.25 16.76
N PHE A 4 2.26 -1.02 16.51
CA PHE A 4 2.77 0.17 17.19
C PHE A 4 2.69 -0.05 18.71
N ARG A 5 3.82 0.07 19.41
CA ARG A 5 3.89 -0.09 20.88
C ARG A 5 3.87 1.25 21.61
N PHE A 6 4.38 2.30 20.98
CA PHE A 6 4.49 3.64 21.52
C PHE A 6 3.89 4.64 20.52
N CYS A 7 3.36 5.74 21.05
CA CYS A 7 2.78 6.80 20.25
C CYS A 7 3.86 7.47 19.39
N PRO A 8 3.66 7.58 18.06
CA PRO A 8 4.63 8.26 17.21
C PRO A 8 4.71 9.77 17.47
N SER A 9 3.69 10.38 18.10
CA SER A 9 3.67 11.82 18.39
C SER A 9 4.37 12.20 19.71
N CYS A 10 4.29 11.35 20.74
CA CYS A 10 4.76 11.71 22.09
C CYS A 10 5.46 10.60 22.88
N ALA A 11 5.69 9.43 22.26
CA ALA A 11 6.35 8.27 22.83
C ALA A 11 5.66 7.60 24.05
N THR A 12 4.50 8.07 24.50
CA THR A 12 3.70 7.35 25.52
C THR A 12 3.32 5.94 24.99
N PRO A 13 3.37 4.88 25.83
CA PRO A 13 2.86 3.56 25.45
C PRO A 13 1.43 3.64 24.93
N LEU A 14 1.14 2.90 23.87
CA LEU A 14 -0.22 2.81 23.32
C LEU A 14 -1.03 1.77 24.08
N GLU A 15 -2.30 2.09 24.31
CA GLU A 15 -3.26 1.20 24.95
C GLU A 15 -4.38 0.84 23.98
N LEU A 16 -4.88 -0.39 24.09
CA LEU A 16 -6.03 -0.85 23.31
C LEU A 16 -7.30 -0.36 24.00
N LEU A 17 -7.92 0.70 23.47
CA LEU A 17 -9.04 1.41 24.09
C LEU A 17 -10.26 1.45 23.17
N ALA A 18 -11.43 1.11 23.73
CA ALA A 18 -12.72 1.26 23.09
C ALA A 18 -13.29 2.67 23.32
N LEU A 19 -13.57 3.39 22.24
CA LEU A 19 -14.29 4.68 22.27
C LEU A 19 -15.49 4.62 21.34
N MET A 20 -16.51 5.44 21.61
CA MET A 20 -17.65 5.61 20.71
C MET A 20 -17.22 6.37 19.45
N GLU A 21 -17.51 5.77 18.29
CA GLU A 21 -17.37 6.36 16.96
C GLU A 21 -18.75 6.31 16.26
N ASP A 22 -18.90 6.91 15.08
CA ASP A 22 -20.18 6.94 14.34
C ASP A 22 -20.78 5.54 14.08
N GLY A 23 -19.91 4.53 13.95
CA GLY A 23 -20.28 3.12 13.77
C GLY A 23 -20.42 2.33 15.07
N GLY A 24 -20.52 2.99 16.23
CA GLY A 24 -20.56 2.38 17.55
C GLY A 24 -19.19 2.25 18.22
N PRO A 25 -19.08 1.49 19.33
CA PRO A 25 -17.83 1.35 20.06
C PRO A 25 -16.78 0.61 19.22
N LYS A 26 -15.60 1.23 19.07
CA LYS A 26 -14.47 0.67 18.32
C LYS A 26 -13.21 0.65 19.16
N GLU A 27 -12.64 -0.55 19.27
CA GLU A 27 -11.38 -0.79 19.96
C GLU A 27 -10.19 -0.53 19.03
N ARG A 28 -9.27 0.33 19.45
CA ARG A 28 -8.07 0.74 18.68
C ARG A 28 -6.90 0.98 19.60
N LEU A 29 -5.68 0.95 19.05
CA LEU A 29 -4.52 1.47 19.76
C LEU A 29 -4.61 2.99 19.84
N ARG A 30 -4.64 3.53 21.06
CA ARG A 30 -4.77 4.95 21.34
C ARG A 30 -3.75 5.40 22.37
N CYS A 31 -3.33 6.64 22.25
CA CYS A 31 -2.37 7.25 23.15
C CYS A 31 -3.10 8.00 24.27
N VAL A 32 -2.93 7.54 25.52
CA VAL A 32 -3.47 8.22 26.71
C VAL A 32 -2.79 9.56 27.02
N GLY A 33 -1.57 9.78 26.51
CA GLY A 33 -0.82 11.03 26.72
C GLY A 33 -1.28 12.22 25.85
N CYS A 34 -1.53 12.01 24.56
CA CYS A 34 -1.85 13.08 23.61
C CYS A 34 -3.10 12.86 22.74
N GLY A 35 -3.82 11.74 22.92
CA GLY A 35 -5.05 11.44 22.18
C GLY A 35 -4.87 10.87 20.76
N TRP A 36 -3.63 10.69 20.28
CA TRP A 36 -3.37 10.07 18.98
C TRP A 36 -4.00 8.68 18.86
N THR A 37 -4.59 8.36 17.70
CA THR A 37 -5.24 7.07 17.41
C THR A 37 -4.57 6.39 16.22
N HIS A 38 -4.21 5.11 16.38
CA HIS A 38 -3.79 4.27 15.27
C HIS A 38 -5.02 3.73 14.53
N TRP A 39 -5.33 4.32 13.38
CA TRP A 39 -6.50 3.92 12.58
C TRP A 39 -6.33 2.58 11.87
N ASN A 40 -5.07 2.14 11.65
CA ASN A 40 -4.74 0.91 10.95
C ASN A 40 -5.38 0.82 9.55
N ASN A 41 -5.45 1.94 8.83
CA ASN A 41 -6.03 2.01 7.49
C ASN A 41 -5.23 1.12 6.53
N PRO A 42 -5.89 0.46 5.55
CA PRO A 42 -5.19 -0.30 4.54
C PRO A 42 -4.20 0.56 3.76
N THR A 43 -3.01 0.03 3.47
CA THR A 43 -2.01 0.75 2.66
C THR A 43 -2.34 0.61 1.16
N PRO A 44 -2.40 1.71 0.40
CA PRO A 44 -2.59 1.66 -1.05
C PRO A 44 -1.34 1.12 -1.74
N VAL A 45 -1.54 0.14 -2.62
CA VAL A 45 -0.52 -0.49 -3.45
C VAL A 45 -0.96 -0.37 -4.91
N LEU A 46 -0.02 -0.04 -5.77
CA LEU A 46 -0.22 0.07 -7.21
C LEU A 46 0.29 -1.20 -7.88
N ALA A 47 -0.38 -1.65 -8.93
CA ALA A 47 0.06 -2.76 -9.77
C ALA A 47 -0.21 -2.44 -11.24
N ALA A 48 0.69 -2.85 -12.15
CA ALA A 48 0.48 -2.66 -13.58
C ALA A 48 0.69 -3.95 -14.39
N ILE A 49 -0.25 -4.20 -15.32
CA ILE A 49 -0.08 -5.14 -16.43
C ILE A 49 0.57 -4.39 -17.59
N VAL A 50 1.91 -4.37 -17.61
CA VAL A 50 2.66 -3.60 -18.61
C VAL A 50 2.73 -4.35 -19.94
N GLN A 51 2.00 -3.85 -20.94
CA GLN A 51 2.03 -4.37 -22.31
C GLN A 51 3.13 -3.70 -23.15
N VAL A 52 3.94 -4.50 -23.83
CA VAL A 52 4.95 -4.06 -24.80
C VAL A 52 4.72 -4.82 -26.12
N GLY A 53 4.12 -4.14 -27.10
CA GLY A 53 3.65 -4.79 -28.33
C GLY A 53 2.60 -5.86 -28.01
N ASN A 54 2.88 -7.12 -28.35
CA ASN A 54 1.99 -8.26 -28.08
C ASN A 54 2.41 -9.07 -26.84
N GLN A 55 3.26 -8.52 -25.98
CA GLN A 55 3.82 -9.21 -24.82
C GLN A 55 3.48 -8.46 -23.52
N ILE A 56 3.44 -9.19 -22.41
CA ILE A 56 3.34 -8.63 -21.07
C ILE A 56 4.69 -8.74 -20.39
N LEU A 57 5.16 -7.62 -19.84
CA LEU A 57 6.37 -7.58 -19.03
C LEU A 57 6.08 -8.15 -17.63
N LEU A 58 6.92 -9.07 -17.19
CA LEU A 58 6.95 -9.52 -15.80
C LEU A 58 8.33 -9.24 -15.22
N ALA A 59 8.37 -8.66 -14.03
CA ALA A 59 9.61 -8.41 -13.30
C ALA A 59 9.95 -9.57 -12.37
N ARG A 60 11.23 -9.71 -12.08
CA ARG A 60 11.73 -10.63 -11.05
C ARG A 60 12.66 -9.87 -10.13
N ASN A 61 12.30 -9.84 -8.85
CA ASN A 61 13.20 -9.30 -7.84
C ASN A 61 14.43 -10.21 -7.69
N ALA A 62 15.63 -9.63 -7.70
CA ALA A 62 16.90 -10.36 -7.58
C ALA A 62 17.01 -11.19 -6.30
N ALA A 63 16.33 -10.79 -5.22
CA ALA A 63 16.31 -11.52 -3.95
C ALA A 63 15.41 -12.78 -3.99
N TRP A 64 14.56 -12.95 -5.01
CA TRP A 64 13.65 -14.09 -5.08
C TRP A 64 14.33 -15.37 -5.57
N LYS A 65 14.25 -16.42 -4.72
CA LYS A 65 14.61 -17.79 -5.10
C LYS A 65 13.65 -18.35 -6.14
N GLY A 66 14.19 -19.12 -7.09
CA GLY A 66 13.45 -19.83 -8.13
C GLY A 66 13.04 -18.95 -9.31
N ARG A 67 12.27 -19.52 -10.25
CA ARG A 67 11.69 -18.80 -11.39
C ARG A 67 10.34 -18.20 -11.01
N ARG A 68 10.37 -17.19 -10.14
CA ARG A 68 9.19 -16.38 -9.78
C ARG A 68 9.25 -15.04 -10.48
N PHE A 69 8.12 -14.63 -11.03
CA PHE A 69 7.92 -13.38 -11.72
C PHE A 69 6.63 -12.75 -11.20
N ALA A 70 6.55 -11.43 -11.24
CA ALA A 70 5.38 -10.66 -10.82
C ALA A 70 5.14 -9.51 -11.80
N LEU A 71 3.95 -8.92 -11.68
CA LEU A 71 3.68 -7.62 -12.27
C LEU A 71 4.60 -6.55 -11.65
N ILE A 72 4.66 -5.39 -12.30
CA ILE A 72 5.26 -4.20 -11.69
C ILE A 72 4.32 -3.75 -10.58
N THR A 73 4.84 -3.57 -9.36
CA THR A 73 4.04 -3.21 -8.20
C THR A 73 4.82 -2.31 -7.27
N GLY A 74 4.16 -1.34 -6.66
CA GLY A 74 4.81 -0.45 -5.70
C GLY A 74 3.84 0.22 -4.76
N PHE A 75 4.35 0.91 -3.75
CA PHE A 75 3.51 1.66 -2.83
C PHE A 75 3.14 3.01 -3.45
N MET A 76 1.90 3.42 -3.25
CA MET A 76 1.51 4.79 -3.57
C MET A 76 2.10 5.74 -2.52
N GLU A 77 2.79 6.77 -2.97
CA GLU A 77 3.38 7.79 -2.10
C GLU A 77 2.38 8.89 -1.73
N ALA A 78 2.73 9.68 -0.72
CA ALA A 78 1.92 10.83 -0.32
C ALA A 78 2.08 11.97 -1.33
N GLY A 79 0.95 12.51 -1.80
CA GLY A 79 0.94 13.67 -2.69
C GLY A 79 0.95 13.33 -4.19
N GLU A 80 0.90 12.05 -4.55
CA GLU A 80 0.70 11.60 -5.94
C GLU A 80 -0.71 11.05 -6.16
N THR A 81 -1.19 11.13 -7.40
CA THR A 81 -2.32 10.34 -7.87
C THR A 81 -1.88 8.89 -8.10
N PRO A 82 -2.81 7.91 -8.05
CA PRO A 82 -2.47 6.52 -8.37
C PRO A 82 -1.83 6.35 -9.77
N GLN A 83 -2.23 7.14 -10.75
CA GLN A 83 -1.64 7.14 -12.09
C GLN A 83 -0.20 7.68 -12.09
N GLU A 84 0.08 8.77 -11.38
CA GLU A 84 1.44 9.31 -11.25
C GLU A 84 2.36 8.30 -10.57
N GLY A 85 1.91 7.70 -9.47
CA GLY A 85 2.65 6.65 -8.78
C GLY A 85 2.91 5.43 -9.67
N MET A 86 1.92 5.01 -10.46
CA MET A 86 2.11 3.86 -11.32
C MET A 86 3.09 4.16 -12.46
N ARG A 87 3.10 5.39 -12.99
CA ARG A 87 4.11 5.82 -13.97
C ARG A 87 5.52 5.85 -13.36
N ARG A 88 5.65 6.35 -12.12
CA ARG A 88 6.90 6.37 -11.37
C ARG A 88 7.45 4.96 -11.16
N GLU A 89 6.64 4.05 -10.61
CA GLU A 89 7.04 2.66 -10.34
C GLU A 89 7.43 1.90 -11.62
N ILE A 90 6.70 2.07 -12.73
CA ILE A 90 7.09 1.51 -14.03
C ILE A 90 8.46 2.04 -14.46
N GLN A 91 8.70 3.35 -14.34
CA GLN A 91 9.96 3.96 -14.70
C GLN A 91 11.12 3.46 -13.83
N GLU A 92 10.95 3.44 -12.50
CA GLU A 92 11.98 3.03 -11.55
C GLU A 92 12.39 1.56 -11.72
N GLU A 93 11.43 0.66 -11.90
CA GLU A 93 11.73 -0.78 -11.97
C GLU A 93 12.18 -1.24 -13.36
N THR A 94 11.78 -0.54 -14.42
CA THR A 94 11.93 -1.04 -15.81
C THR A 94 12.67 -0.10 -16.75
N ASN A 95 12.87 1.16 -16.38
CA ASN A 95 13.33 2.25 -17.26
C ASN A 95 12.44 2.49 -18.49
N LEU A 96 11.19 2.00 -18.48
CA LEU A 96 10.20 2.27 -19.52
C LEU A 96 9.32 3.46 -19.14
N HIS A 97 8.77 4.12 -20.14
CA HIS A 97 7.76 5.16 -19.96
C HIS A 97 6.41 4.62 -20.41
N ALA A 98 5.45 4.53 -19.48
CA ALA A 98 4.07 4.23 -19.84
C ALA A 98 3.51 5.37 -20.71
N THR A 99 2.86 5.04 -21.82
CA THR A 99 2.17 6.02 -22.67
C THR A 99 0.75 6.25 -22.16
N GLU A 100 0.04 5.17 -21.86
CA GLU A 100 -1.34 5.17 -21.38
C GLU A 100 -1.48 4.33 -20.11
N LEU A 101 -2.47 4.66 -19.28
CA LEU A 101 -2.85 3.88 -18.10
C LEU A 101 -4.37 3.81 -18.05
N SER A 102 -4.90 2.59 -17.96
CA SER A 102 -6.34 2.32 -17.83
C SER A 102 -6.58 1.53 -16.56
N LEU A 103 -7.52 1.96 -15.72
CA LEU A 103 -7.85 1.20 -14.52
C LEU A 103 -8.44 -0.16 -14.91
N VAL A 104 -7.82 -1.25 -14.44
CA VAL A 104 -8.33 -2.62 -14.56
C VAL A 104 -9.30 -2.91 -13.41
N GLY A 105 -8.94 -2.51 -12.19
CA GLY A 105 -9.77 -2.75 -11.01
C GLY A 105 -9.12 -2.36 -9.70
N VAL A 106 -9.88 -2.52 -8.62
CA VAL A 106 -9.44 -2.32 -7.25
C VAL A 106 -9.73 -3.59 -6.45
N TYR A 107 -8.71 -4.12 -5.78
CA TYR A 107 -8.76 -5.43 -5.13
C TYR A 107 -8.31 -5.35 -3.68
N GLU A 108 -9.03 -6.04 -2.80
CA GLU A 108 -8.65 -6.18 -1.41
C GLU A 108 -7.53 -7.19 -1.23
N PHE A 109 -6.53 -6.86 -0.40
CA PHE A 109 -5.50 -7.80 0.01
C PHE A 109 -5.40 -7.86 1.53
N PHE A 110 -6.42 -8.51 2.14
CA PHE A 110 -6.59 -8.59 3.58
C PHE A 110 -5.37 -9.13 4.33
N ARG A 111 -4.65 -10.10 3.75
CA ARG A 111 -3.48 -10.73 4.39
C ARG A 111 -2.42 -9.71 4.80
N MET A 112 -2.27 -8.63 4.04
CA MET A 112 -1.28 -7.58 4.28
C MET A 112 -1.89 -6.25 4.71
N ASN A 113 -3.21 -6.19 4.94
CA ASN A 113 -3.96 -4.95 5.18
C ASN A 113 -3.70 -3.90 4.07
N GLN A 114 -3.90 -4.30 2.82
CA GLN A 114 -3.63 -3.48 1.63
C GLN A 114 -4.86 -3.41 0.72
N VAL A 115 -4.92 -2.34 -0.07
CA VAL A 115 -5.81 -2.21 -1.23
C VAL A 115 -4.94 -2.05 -2.48
N ILE A 116 -5.17 -2.90 -3.48
CA ILE A 116 -4.42 -2.90 -4.73
C ILE A 116 -5.23 -2.16 -5.78
N ILE A 117 -4.65 -1.11 -6.36
CA ILE A 117 -5.19 -0.37 -7.49
C ILE A 117 -4.42 -0.84 -8.73
N ALA A 118 -5.09 -1.57 -9.62
CA ALA A 118 -4.45 -2.22 -10.76
C ALA A 118 -4.73 -1.45 -12.06
N TYR A 119 -3.66 -1.22 -12.82
CA TYR A 119 -3.62 -0.60 -14.13
C TYR A 119 -3.19 -1.59 -15.23
#